data_AF-A0A0G0LV47-F1
#
_entry.id   AF-A0A0G0LV47-F1
#
_cell.length_a   1.000
_cell.length_b   1.000
_cell.length_c   1.000
_cell.angle_alpha   90.00
_cell.angle_beta   90.00
_cell.angle_gamma   90.00
#
_symmetry.space_group_name_H-M   'P 1'
#
loop_
_entity.id
_entity.type
_entity.pdbx_description
1 polymer ?
#
loop_
_entity_poly.entity_id
_entity_poly.type
_entity_poly.pdbx_seq_one_letter_code
_entity_poly.pdbx_strand_id
1 'polypeptide(L)'
;MRYKKILSVFFTIAIAVVLFYGVDYIKNSNKAGAPANNNSSEVKPTPVPNPKLEAEYEKNVKVILEKFSKKVSPLAIRDELLNVVVPDKYKNLHLDLVLTFSNIIKGSNNADQATIQDAMEKLEQLKGENGWMK
;
A
#
# COMPACT_ATOMS: atom_id res chain seq x y z
N MET A 1 37.66 -16.40 36.34
CA MET A 1 38.09 -16.12 34.94
C MET A 1 37.77 -17.27 33.95
N ARG A 2 36.68 -18.05 34.12
CA ARG A 2 36.36 -19.18 33.20
C ARG A 2 35.18 -18.92 32.25
N TYR A 3 34.34 -17.93 32.54
CA TYR A 3 33.12 -17.62 31.77
C TYR A 3 33.39 -16.82 30.48
N LYS A 4 34.48 -16.04 30.42
CA LYS A 4 34.85 -15.25 29.23
C LYS A 4 35.23 -16.12 28.03
N LYS A 5 35.81 -17.30 28.26
CA LYS A 5 36.21 -18.21 27.17
C LYS A 5 35.03 -18.92 26.52
N ILE A 6 34.00 -19.25 27.30
CA ILE A 6 32.81 -19.97 26.81
C ILE A 6 31.92 -19.03 25.97
N LEU A 7 31.76 -17.78 26.39
CA LEU A 7 30.98 -16.78 25.64
C LEU A 7 31.57 -16.48 24.25
N SER A 8 32.90 -16.50 24.12
CA SER A 8 33.60 -16.30 22.85
C SER A 8 33.33 -17.41 21.84
N VAL A 9 33.19 -18.65 22.30
CA VAL A 9 32.95 -19.81 21.41
C VAL A 9 31.53 -19.79 20.86
N PHE A 10 30.52 -19.47 21.69
CA PHE A 10 29.14 -19.32 21.22
C PHE A 10 28.98 -18.19 20.19
N PHE A 11 29.69 -17.07 20.38
CA PHE A 11 29.66 -15.96 19.43
C PHE A 11 30.28 -16.31 18.08
N THR A 12 31.34 -17.15 18.08
CA THR A 12 32.01 -17.58 16.85
C THR A 12 31.14 -18.59 16.08
N ILE A 13 30.43 -19.48 16.78
CA ILE A 13 29.48 -20.43 16.17
C ILE A 13 28.27 -19.69 15.58
N ALA A 14 27.75 -18.67 16.25
CA ALA A 14 26.61 -17.88 15.75
C ALA A 14 26.96 -17.13 14.45
N ILE A 15 28.17 -16.55 14.35
CA ILE A 15 28.64 -15.88 13.13
C ILE A 15 28.83 -16.89 11.98
N ALA A 16 29.37 -18.08 12.27
CA ALA A 16 29.54 -19.12 11.26
C ALA A 16 28.19 -19.60 10.67
N VAL A 17 27.14 -19.68 11.49
CA VAL A 17 25.79 -20.05 11.03
C VAL A 17 25.19 -18.96 10.12
N VAL A 18 25.29 -17.68 10.48
CA VAL A 18 24.77 -16.58 9.65
C VAL A 18 25.48 -16.49 8.30
N LEU A 19 26.80 -16.73 8.26
CA LEU A 19 27.56 -16.72 7.01
C LEU A 19 27.29 -17.95 6.13
N PHE A 20 26.98 -19.12 6.69
CA PHE A 20 26.67 -20.31 5.90
C PHE A 20 25.27 -20.27 5.29
N TYR A 21 24.27 -19.71 5.99
CA TYR A 21 22.89 -19.59 5.49
C TYR A 21 22.63 -18.31 4.68
N GLY A 22 23.52 -17.31 4.71
CA GLY A 22 23.33 -16.03 4.00
C GLY A 22 23.70 -16.04 2.52
N VAL A 23 24.40 -17.07 2.02
CA VAL A 23 25.00 -17.05 0.66
C VAL A 23 24.12 -17.75 -0.40
N ASP A 24 23.15 -18.57 0.00
CA ASP A 24 22.27 -19.28 -0.96
C ASP A 24 21.13 -18.42 -1.55
N TYR A 25 20.95 -17.17 -1.12
CA TYR A 25 19.85 -16.31 -1.62
C TYR A 25 20.20 -15.50 -2.88
N ILE A 26 21.43 -15.59 -3.40
CA ILE A 26 21.85 -14.84 -4.60
C ILE A 26 22.40 -15.79 -5.66
N LYS A 27 21.59 -16.75 -6.10
CA LYS A 27 21.78 -17.36 -7.42
C LYS A 27 20.49 -18.02 -7.89
N ASN A 28 20.17 -17.78 -9.17
CA ASN A 28 19.03 -18.29 -9.94
C ASN A 28 17.80 -17.37 -9.86
N SER A 29 17.50 -16.55 -10.86
CA SER A 29 17.17 -17.02 -12.21
C SER A 29 17.41 -15.96 -13.29
N ASN A 30 18.50 -16.11 -14.05
CA ASN A 30 18.69 -15.54 -15.38
C ASN A 30 18.91 -16.69 -16.36
N LYS A 31 17.82 -17.25 -16.90
CA LYS A 31 17.74 -18.04 -18.15
C LYS A 31 16.29 -17.90 -18.66
N ALA A 32 16.05 -17.04 -19.64
CA ALA A 32 16.13 -17.31 -21.08
C ALA A 32 14.90 -18.05 -21.64
N GLY A 33 14.15 -17.36 -22.51
CA GLY A 33 13.49 -17.98 -23.66
C GLY A 33 12.00 -18.28 -23.57
N ALA A 34 11.18 -17.27 -23.86
CA ALA A 34 9.97 -17.48 -24.67
C ALA A 34 9.81 -16.26 -25.60
N PRO A 35 9.89 -16.41 -26.94
CA PRO A 35 9.42 -15.36 -27.82
C PRO A 35 7.89 -15.44 -27.83
N ALA A 36 7.25 -14.82 -26.86
CA ALA A 36 5.81 -14.55 -26.94
C ALA A 36 5.61 -13.39 -27.93
N ASN A 37 5.63 -13.72 -29.22
CA ASN A 37 5.00 -12.93 -30.24
C ASN A 37 3.49 -12.93 -29.99
N ASN A 38 3.03 -12.00 -29.15
CA ASN A 38 1.65 -11.57 -29.14
C ASN A 38 1.67 -10.06 -29.36
N ASN A 39 1.76 -9.66 -30.62
CA ASN A 39 1.14 -8.42 -31.11
C ASN A 39 -0.39 -8.49 -30.89
N SER A 40 -0.81 -8.63 -29.65
CA SER A 40 -2.07 -8.08 -29.20
C SER A 40 -1.69 -6.78 -28.55
N SER A 41 -1.61 -5.74 -29.36
CA SER A 41 -1.98 -4.41 -28.87
C SER A 41 -3.42 -4.57 -28.38
N GLU A 42 -3.57 -5.06 -27.15
CA GLU A 42 -4.80 -4.92 -26.41
C GLU A 42 -4.96 -3.42 -26.31
N VAL A 43 -5.78 -2.87 -27.21
CA VAL A 43 -6.24 -1.50 -27.14
C VAL A 43 -6.95 -1.45 -25.81
N LYS A 44 -6.21 -1.10 -24.74
CA LYS A 44 -6.81 -0.71 -23.47
C LYS A 44 -7.85 0.30 -23.88
N PRO A 45 -9.16 0.01 -23.69
CA PRO A 45 -10.19 0.94 -24.09
C PRO A 45 -9.82 2.27 -23.46
N THR A 46 -9.57 3.27 -24.30
CA THR A 46 -9.23 4.60 -23.84
C THR A 46 -10.38 4.99 -22.91
N PRO A 47 -10.11 5.31 -21.62
CA PRO A 47 -11.17 5.64 -20.69
C PRO A 47 -12.09 6.68 -21.31
N VAL A 48 -13.34 6.31 -21.58
CA VAL A 48 -14.30 7.25 -22.17
C VAL A 48 -14.63 8.24 -21.07
N PRO A 49 -14.33 9.55 -21.24
CA PRO A 49 -14.62 10.53 -20.21
C PRO A 49 -16.12 10.53 -19.90
N ASN A 50 -16.46 10.42 -18.61
CA ASN A 50 -17.84 10.51 -18.15
C ASN A 50 -17.93 11.59 -17.05
N PRO A 51 -18.09 12.87 -17.45
CA PRO A 51 -18.02 14.00 -16.53
C PRO A 51 -19.05 13.94 -15.40
N LYS A 52 -20.23 13.35 -15.65
CA LYS A 52 -21.27 13.19 -14.62
C LYS A 52 -20.82 12.22 -13.53
N LEU A 53 -20.29 11.06 -13.93
CA LEU A 53 -19.78 10.05 -13.01
C LEU A 53 -18.56 10.56 -12.24
N GLU A 54 -17.67 11.31 -12.90
CA GLU A 54 -16.52 11.95 -12.26
C GLU A 54 -16.95 12.94 -11.18
N ALA A 55 -17.88 13.85 -11.47
CA ALA A 55 -18.38 14.82 -10.49
C ALA A 55 -19.12 14.15 -9.32
N GLU A 56 -19.89 13.10 -9.58
CA GLU A 56 -20.57 12.32 -8.53
C GLU A 56 -19.56 11.60 -7.64
N TYR A 57 -18.54 10.99 -8.22
CA TYR A 57 -17.45 10.36 -7.48
C TYR A 57 -16.74 11.37 -6.57
N GLU A 58 -16.36 12.53 -7.11
CA GLU A 58 -15.67 13.58 -6.35
C GLU A 58 -16.51 14.05 -5.16
N LYS A 59 -17.79 14.32 -5.40
CA LYS A 59 -18.74 14.69 -4.35
C LYS A 59 -18.84 13.62 -3.26
N ASN A 60 -19.01 12.35 -3.66
CA ASN A 60 -19.17 11.25 -2.72
C ASN A 60 -17.92 11.05 -1.87
N VAL A 61 -16.73 11.02 -2.48
CA VAL A 61 -15.46 10.88 -1.76
C VAL A 61 -15.26 12.04 -0.79
N LYS A 62 -15.55 13.27 -1.20
CA LYS A 62 -15.45 14.43 -0.30
C LYS A 62 -16.35 14.28 0.93
N VAL A 63 -17.63 13.91 0.73
CA VAL A 63 -18.57 13.67 1.84
C VAL A 63 -18.07 12.56 2.77
N ILE A 64 -17.50 11.49 2.22
CA ILE A 64 -16.93 10.39 3.00
C ILE A 64 -15.72 10.88 3.81
N LEU A 65 -14.79 11.62 3.21
CA LEU A 65 -13.62 12.15 3.91
C LEU A 65 -13.98 13.19 4.98
N GLU A 66 -15.03 13.99 4.78
CA GLU A 66 -15.54 14.90 5.81
C GLU A 66 -16.02 14.17 7.07
N LYS A 67 -16.63 12.99 6.91
CA LYS A 67 -17.02 12.15 8.05
C LYS A 67 -15.79 11.71 8.86
N PHE A 68 -14.69 11.38 8.19
CA PHE A 68 -13.44 11.02 8.88
C PHE A 68 -12.92 12.18 9.74
N SER A 69 -12.94 13.41 9.22
CA SER A 69 -12.58 14.62 10.00
C SER A 69 -13.49 14.84 11.21
N LYS A 70 -14.74 14.34 11.16
CA LYS A 70 -15.69 14.33 12.28
C LYS A 70 -15.52 13.12 13.22
N LYS A 71 -14.35 12.46 13.18
CA LYS A 71 -13.97 11.32 14.02
C LYS A 71 -14.83 10.06 13.81
N VAL A 72 -15.44 9.90 12.64
CA VAL A 72 -16.04 8.61 12.25
C VAL A 72 -14.93 7.57 12.10
N SER A 73 -15.22 6.34 12.53
CA SER A 73 -14.26 5.22 12.54
C SER A 73 -13.62 4.98 11.16
N PRO A 74 -12.28 4.80 11.07
CA PRO A 74 -11.59 4.44 9.81
C PRO A 74 -12.20 3.22 9.10
N LEU A 75 -12.73 2.25 9.85
CA LEU A 75 -13.39 1.06 9.31
C LEU A 75 -14.63 1.44 8.51
N ALA A 76 -15.51 2.26 9.09
CA ALA A 76 -16.73 2.73 8.42
C ALA A 76 -16.40 3.55 7.17
N ILE A 77 -15.36 4.39 7.24
CA ILE A 77 -14.91 5.19 6.09
C ILE A 77 -14.43 4.30 4.93
N ARG A 78 -13.60 3.28 5.22
CA ARG A 78 -13.16 2.32 4.21
C ARG A 78 -14.34 1.58 3.58
N ASP A 79 -15.28 1.13 4.41
CA ASP A 79 -16.44 0.37 3.93
C ASP A 79 -17.36 1.26 3.06
N GLU A 80 -17.52 2.55 3.39
CA GLU A 80 -18.20 3.50 2.51
C GLU A 80 -17.46 3.71 1.18
N LEU A 81 -16.13 3.87 1.20
CA LEU A 81 -15.32 4.01 -0.01
C LEU A 81 -15.49 2.80 -0.94
N LEU A 82 -15.45 1.56 -0.41
CA LEU A 82 -15.60 0.33 -1.19
C LEU A 82 -16.94 0.24 -1.94
N ASN A 83 -17.96 0.99 -1.51
CA ASN A 83 -19.28 1.01 -2.14
C ASN A 83 -19.46 2.14 -3.17
N VAL A 84 -18.44 2.98 -3.38
CA VAL A 84 -18.51 4.07 -4.36
C VAL A 84 -18.30 3.53 -5.77
N VAL A 85 -19.14 3.95 -6.72
CA VAL A 85 -18.91 3.67 -8.15
C VAL A 85 -17.72 4.49 -8.63
N VAL A 86 -16.66 3.82 -9.09
CA VAL A 86 -15.40 4.46 -9.45
C VAL A 86 -15.27 4.65 -10.96
N PRO A 87 -15.16 5.89 -11.46
CA PRO A 87 -14.83 6.12 -12.87
C PRO A 87 -13.38 5.72 -13.15
N ASP A 88 -13.10 5.31 -14.39
CA ASP A 88 -11.79 4.80 -14.81
C ASP A 88 -10.63 5.75 -14.46
N LYS A 89 -10.85 7.06 -14.62
CA LYS A 89 -9.89 8.12 -14.30
C LYS A 89 -9.41 8.08 -12.85
N TYR A 90 -10.26 7.68 -11.91
CA TYR A 90 -9.99 7.72 -10.47
C TYR A 90 -9.68 6.35 -9.87
N LYS A 91 -9.56 5.27 -10.66
CA LYS A 91 -9.29 3.92 -10.14
C LYS A 91 -8.06 3.83 -9.24
N ASN A 92 -6.93 4.38 -9.68
CA ASN A 92 -5.70 4.34 -8.89
C ASN A 92 -5.82 5.14 -7.60
N LEU A 93 -6.39 6.35 -7.70
CA LEU A 93 -6.65 7.21 -6.56
C LEU A 93 -7.59 6.56 -5.53
N HIS A 94 -8.64 5.90 -6.02
CA HIS A 94 -9.59 5.19 -5.18
C HIS A 94 -8.93 4.03 -4.43
N LEU A 95 -8.11 3.25 -5.14
CA LEU A 95 -7.36 2.16 -4.55
C LEU A 95 -6.40 2.69 -3.46
N ASP A 96 -5.66 3.75 -3.74
CA ASP A 96 -4.76 4.39 -2.78
C ASP A 96 -5.51 4.86 -1.53
N LEU A 97 -6.70 5.45 -1.67
CA LEU A 97 -7.55 5.83 -0.54
C LEU A 97 -7.97 4.62 0.31
N VAL A 98 -8.50 3.57 -0.32
CA VAL A 98 -8.94 2.35 0.37
C VAL A 98 -7.78 1.68 1.11
N LEU A 99 -6.59 1.61 0.49
CA LEU A 99 -5.39 1.07 1.10
C LEU A 99 -4.91 1.93 2.27
N THR A 100 -4.98 3.26 2.13
CA THR A 100 -4.62 4.19 3.19
C THR A 100 -5.47 3.96 4.45
N PHE A 101 -6.80 3.87 4.31
CA PHE A 101 -7.67 3.55 5.44
C PHE A 101 -7.45 2.13 5.98
N SER A 102 -7.14 1.16 5.12
CA SER A 102 -6.77 -0.19 5.55
C SER A 102 -5.50 -0.20 6.41
N ASN A 103 -4.51 0.64 6.10
CA ASN A 103 -3.30 0.80 6.90
C ASN A 103 -3.58 1.50 8.24
N ILE A 104 -4.44 2.52 8.27
CA ILE A 104 -4.87 3.15 9.54
C ILE A 104 -5.51 2.09 10.46
N ILE A 105 -6.41 1.26 9.92
CA ILE A 105 -7.05 0.17 10.67
C ILE A 105 -6.01 -0.85 11.15
N LYS A 106 -5.11 -1.29 10.27
CA LYS A 106 -4.04 -2.24 10.61
C LYS A 106 -3.13 -1.71 11.71
N GLY A 107 -2.70 -0.46 11.60
CA GLY A 107 -1.87 0.21 12.61
C GLY A 107 -2.59 0.31 13.95
N SER A 108 -3.87 0.69 13.93
CA SER A 108 -4.72 0.75 15.13
C SER A 108 -4.85 -0.61 15.82
N ASN A 109 -5.11 -1.67 15.05
CA ASN A 109 -5.26 -3.03 15.58
C ASN A 109 -3.97 -3.61 16.16
N ASN A 110 -2.81 -3.19 15.63
CA ASN A 110 -1.49 -3.68 16.06
C ASN A 110 -0.75 -2.72 17.02
N ALA A 111 -1.40 -1.62 17.44
CA ALA A 111 -0.77 -0.53 18.19
C ALA A 111 0.51 0.04 17.52
N ASP A 112 0.57 -0.02 16.19
CA ASP A 112 1.69 0.46 15.38
C ASP A 112 1.45 1.92 14.94
N GLN A 113 1.96 2.85 15.74
CA GLN A 113 1.82 4.29 15.50
C GLN A 113 2.56 4.76 14.24
N ALA A 114 3.65 4.09 13.84
CA ALA A 114 4.38 4.45 12.62
C ALA A 114 3.51 4.18 11.39
N THR A 115 2.88 3.00 11.32
CA THR A 115 1.94 2.68 10.24
C THR A 115 0.75 3.65 10.19
N ILE A 116 0.22 4.09 11.34
CA ILE A 116 -0.85 5.09 11.39
C ILE A 116 -0.36 6.43 10.83
N GLN A 117 0.81 6.89 11.29
CA GLN A 117 1.38 8.16 10.86
C GLN A 117 1.67 8.18 9.36
N ASP A 118 2.32 7.15 8.82
CA ASP A 118 2.61 7.01 7.39
C ASP A 118 1.31 7.04 6.55
N ALA A 119 0.26 6.36 7.02
CA ALA A 119 -1.03 6.37 6.34
C ALA A 119 -1.71 7.74 6.41
N MET A 120 -1.62 8.45 7.54
CA MET A 120 -2.14 9.82 7.65
C MET A 120 -1.39 10.79 6.74
N GLU A 121 -0.07 10.67 6.63
CA GLU A 121 0.74 11.47 5.71
C GLU A 121 0.38 11.17 4.25
N LYS A 122 0.21 9.89 3.89
CA LYS A 122 -0.28 9.50 2.56
C LYS A 122 -1.66 10.09 2.28
N LEU A 123 -2.57 10.11 3.26
CA LEU A 123 -3.89 10.72 3.09
C LEU A 123 -3.80 12.21 2.78
N GLU A 124 -2.95 12.95 3.50
CA GLU A 124 -2.74 14.39 3.26
C GLU A 124 -2.04 14.64 1.91
N GLN A 125 -1.10 13.77 1.50
CA GLN A 125 -0.52 13.82 0.16
C GLN A 125 -1.59 13.66 -0.93
N LEU A 126 -2.48 12.66 -0.81
CA LEU A 126 -3.55 12.42 -1.78
C LEU A 126 -4.49 13.63 -1.89
N LYS A 127 -4.83 14.28 -0.76
CA LYS A 127 -5.63 15.52 -0.74
C LYS A 127 -4.88 16.70 -1.38
N GLY A 128 -3.56 16.77 -1.21
CA GLY A 128 -2.71 17.78 -1.81
C GLY A 128 -2.63 17.66 -3.34
N GLU A 129 -2.42 16.44 -3.84
CA GLU A 129 -2.36 16.11 -5.27
C GLU A 129 -3.73 16.29 -5.96
N ASN A 130 -4.82 16.07 -5.21
CA ASN A 130 -6.19 16.15 -5.71
C ASN A 130 -6.91 17.31 -5.02
N GLY A 131 -6.71 18.54 -5.50
CA GLY A 131 -7.19 19.75 -4.84
C GLY A 131 -8.70 19.83 -4.56
N TRP A 132 -9.51 18.99 -5.21
CA TRP A 132 -10.95 18.88 -4.98
C TRP A 132 -11.31 18.10 -3.70
N MET A 133 -10.38 17.31 -3.14
CA MET A 133 -10.58 16.49 -1.92
C MET A 133 -10.48 17.27 -0.60
N LYS A 134 -10.16 18.57 -0.68
CA LYS A 134 -10.03 19.45 0.48
C LYS A 134 -11.37 19.76 1.13
#